data_AF-A0A7Z9G9R8-F1
#
_entry.id   AF-A0A7Z9G9R8-F1
#
_cell.length_a   1.000
_cell.length_b   1.000
_cell.length_c   1.000
_cell.angle_alpha   90.00
_cell.angle_beta   90.00
_cell.angle_gamma   90.00
#
_symmetry.space_group_name_H-M   'P 1'
#
loop_
_entity.id
_entity.type
_entity.pdbx_description
1 polymer ?
#
loop_
_entity_poly.entity_id
_entity_poly.type
_entity_poly.pdbx_seq_one_letter_code
_entity_poly.pdbx_strand_id
1 'polypeptide(L)'
;MAARKPSERRHGGADEVAELNLVPIMAIMVILIPMLIYMFTFHQIRVQRVMAPRRGTGAQKTKEEKKEKELNLTILIKKDRGFQVTWEQALMPDTQASEMISMRQVDDLLCGDPNDSKTVRAQGCWPRAEGCFCYDFAALYNELVQKKKKFSDGKEKPEKRVNITAESAVTWEVVSRTMDAATCRLEQEIYGPGNDGFNEYVKAKPKKGELKKIPGVDDPVQFCDPLFPNIVFAMAE
;
A
#
# COMPACT_ATOMS: atom_id res chain seq x y z
N MET A 1 -12.35 41.42 90.97
CA MET A 1 -12.52 40.54 89.79
C MET A 1 -13.43 41.26 88.80
N ALA A 2 -12.87 41.79 87.71
CA ALA A 2 -13.64 42.50 86.67
C ALA A 2 -13.83 41.57 85.47
N ALA A 3 -15.09 41.26 85.16
CA ALA A 3 -15.50 40.42 84.04
C ALA A 3 -15.23 41.13 82.71
N ARG A 4 -14.46 40.50 81.82
CA ARG A 4 -14.26 41.00 80.45
C ARG A 4 -15.53 40.72 79.62
N LYS A 5 -16.06 41.76 78.98
CA LYS A 5 -17.18 41.68 78.04
C LYS A 5 -16.80 40.79 76.84
N PRO A 6 -17.60 39.77 76.46
CA PRO A 6 -17.29 38.86 75.36
C PRO A 6 -17.65 39.41 73.96
N SER A 7 -18.05 40.67 73.85
CA SER A 7 -18.62 41.24 72.62
C SER A 7 -17.59 41.76 71.61
N GLU A 8 -16.29 41.65 71.89
CA GLU A 8 -15.21 42.01 70.94
C GLU A 8 -14.66 40.79 70.19
N ARG A 9 -15.49 39.75 70.05
CA ARG A 9 -15.23 38.64 69.13
C ARG A 9 -15.45 39.16 67.71
N ARG A 10 -14.35 39.65 67.11
CA ARG A 10 -14.21 40.03 65.69
C ARG A 10 -15.25 39.30 64.82
N HIS A 11 -16.17 40.06 64.24
CA HIS A 11 -16.90 39.62 63.07
C HIS A 11 -15.87 39.38 61.94
N GLY A 12 -15.41 38.12 61.83
CA GLY A 12 -14.84 37.58 60.60
C GLY A 12 -15.97 37.27 59.62
N GLY A 13 -16.74 38.30 59.30
CA GLY A 13 -17.94 38.25 58.47
C GLY A 13 -18.06 39.56 57.72
N ALA A 14 -17.01 39.90 56.98
CA ALA A 14 -17.14 40.79 55.85
C ALA A 14 -17.39 39.89 54.64
N ASP A 15 -18.56 40.06 54.05
CA ASP A 15 -18.97 39.56 52.74
C ASP A 15 -17.97 39.96 51.66
N GLU A 16 -16.84 39.26 51.59
CA GLU A 16 -16.04 39.20 50.37
C GLU A 16 -16.25 37.80 49.82
N VAL A 17 -17.41 37.62 49.17
CA VAL A 17 -17.51 36.63 48.09
C VAL A 17 -16.41 37.03 47.14
N ALA A 18 -15.24 36.40 47.25
CA ALA A 18 -14.11 36.69 46.40
C ALA A 18 -14.61 36.57 44.97
N GLU A 19 -14.83 37.71 44.31
CA GLU A 19 -15.31 37.75 42.94
C GLU A 19 -14.31 36.94 42.14
N LEU A 20 -14.73 35.74 41.73
CA LEU A 20 -13.87 34.78 41.08
C LEU A 20 -13.33 35.49 39.84
N ASN A 21 -12.03 35.79 39.83
CA ASN A 21 -11.45 36.56 38.75
C ASN A 21 -11.56 35.72 37.47
N LEU A 22 -12.51 36.05 36.61
CA LEU A 22 -12.82 35.30 35.39
C LEU A 22 -11.84 35.62 34.25
N VAL A 23 -11.02 36.65 34.40
CA VAL A 23 -10.04 37.09 33.39
C VAL A 23 -9.07 35.97 32.97
N PRO A 24 -8.50 35.16 33.88
CA PRO A 24 -7.65 34.04 33.51
C PRO A 24 -8.44 32.91 32.80
N ILE A 25 -9.68 32.67 33.21
CA ILE A 25 -10.53 31.63 32.62
C ILE A 25 -10.90 31.99 31.18
N MET A 26 -11.24 33.26 30.93
CA MET A 26 -11.50 33.78 29.58
C MET A 26 -10.26 33.72 28.70
N ALA A 27 -9.08 34.09 29.22
CA ALA A 27 -7.83 34.00 28.47
C ALA A 27 -7.49 32.55 28.05
N ILE A 28 -7.71 31.58 28.95
CA ILE A 28 -7.49 30.16 28.65
C ILE A 28 -8.45 29.67 27.55
N MET A 29 -9.73 30.05 27.59
CA MET A 29 -10.70 29.68 26.54
C MET A 29 -10.32 30.25 25.17
N VAL A 30 -9.88 31.51 25.11
CA VAL A 30 -9.49 32.18 23.86
C VAL A 30 -8.25 31.52 23.23
N ILE A 31 -7.37 30.93 24.03
CA ILE A 31 -6.19 30.19 23.54
C ILE A 31 -6.56 28.77 23.11
N LEU A 32 -7.48 28.11 23.83
CA LEU A 32 -7.84 26.71 23.56
C LEU A 32 -8.60 26.53 22.23
N ILE A 33 -9.53 27.42 21.91
CA ILE A 33 -10.36 27.33 20.69
C ILE A 33 -9.51 27.28 19.41
N PRO A 34 -8.58 28.21 19.14
CA PRO A 34 -7.74 28.15 17.95
C PRO A 34 -6.78 26.96 17.95
N MET A 35 -6.32 26.50 19.12
CA MET A 35 -5.47 25.30 19.21
C MET A 35 -6.22 24.03 18.81
N LEU A 36 -7.50 23.91 19.19
CA LEU A 36 -8.37 22.82 18.75
C LEU A 36 -8.64 22.90 17.25
N ILE A 37 -8.98 24.08 16.73
CA ILE A 37 -9.21 24.28 15.29
C ILE A 37 -7.94 23.95 14.48
N TYR A 38 -6.76 24.27 15.00
CA TYR A 38 -5.48 23.94 14.36
C TYR A 38 -5.22 22.44 14.27
N MET A 39 -5.64 21.64 15.27
CA MET A 39 -5.55 20.18 15.19
C MET A 39 -6.55 19.58 14.17
N PHE A 40 -7.63 20.29 13.86
CA PHE A 40 -8.61 19.91 12.85
C PHE A 40 -8.22 20.37 11.44
N THR A 41 -6.95 20.27 11.04
CA THR A 41 -6.60 20.38 9.62
C THR A 41 -7.34 19.30 8.84
N PHE A 42 -8.39 19.72 8.14
CA PHE A 42 -9.18 18.87 7.26
C PHE A 42 -8.25 18.27 6.21
N HIS A 43 -7.91 17.00 6.39
CA HIS A 43 -7.40 16.20 5.30
C HIS A 43 -8.58 16.04 4.34
N GLN A 44 -8.59 16.84 3.27
CA GLN A 44 -9.50 16.60 2.16
C GLN A 44 -9.11 15.24 1.56
N ILE A 45 -9.67 14.17 2.11
CA ILE A 45 -9.67 12.86 1.48
C ILE A 45 -10.53 13.04 0.23
N ARG A 46 -9.89 13.45 -0.86
CA ARG A 46 -10.48 13.31 -2.19
C ARG A 46 -10.57 11.82 -2.44
N VAL A 47 -11.75 11.26 -2.21
CA VAL A 47 -12.11 9.95 -2.73
C VAL A 47 -12.20 10.11 -4.24
N GLN A 48 -11.06 9.97 -4.91
CA GLN A 48 -11.04 9.84 -6.34
C GLN A 48 -11.74 8.51 -6.62
N ARG A 49 -12.93 8.58 -7.23
CA ARG A 49 -13.59 7.38 -7.74
C ARG A 49 -12.70 6.83 -8.84
N VAL A 50 -11.77 5.97 -8.46
CA VAL A 50 -11.17 5.03 -9.38
C VAL A 50 -12.31 4.15 -9.82
N MET A 51 -12.90 4.48 -10.98
CA MET A 51 -13.76 3.52 -11.64
C MET A 51 -12.86 2.33 -11.92
N ALA A 52 -13.04 1.26 -11.15
CA ALA A 52 -12.50 -0.04 -11.50
C ALA A 52 -12.85 -0.26 -12.99
N PRO A 53 -11.91 -0.73 -13.83
CA PRO A 53 -12.18 -0.98 -15.23
C PRO A 53 -13.46 -1.81 -15.32
N ARG A 54 -14.51 -1.23 -15.91
CA ARG A 54 -15.84 -1.84 -15.96
C ARG A 54 -15.73 -3.18 -16.67
N ARG A 55 -15.66 -4.28 -15.89
CA ARG A 55 -16.08 -5.60 -16.35
C ARG A 55 -17.59 -5.54 -16.51
N GLY A 56 -18.05 -5.19 -17.71
CA GLY A 56 -19.46 -5.15 -18.03
C GLY A 56 -19.69 -4.51 -19.39
N THR A 57 -20.15 -5.32 -20.34
CA THR A 57 -20.68 -4.96 -21.65
C THR A 57 -21.65 -3.78 -21.55
N GLY A 58 -21.26 -2.63 -22.09
CA GLY A 58 -22.08 -1.43 -22.08
C GLY A 58 -21.34 -0.28 -22.75
N ALA A 59 -21.32 -0.30 -24.08
CA ALA A 59 -20.74 0.74 -24.90
C ALA A 59 -21.48 2.07 -24.66
N GLN A 60 -20.76 3.08 -24.16
CA GLN A 60 -21.15 4.47 -24.36
C GLN A 60 -19.92 5.24 -24.81
N LYS A 61 -19.83 5.39 -26.14
CA LYS A 61 -18.82 6.18 -26.84
C LYS A 61 -18.91 7.63 -26.35
N THR A 62 -17.85 8.13 -25.74
CA THR A 62 -17.59 9.57 -25.67
C THR A 62 -16.21 9.82 -26.24
N LYS A 63 -16.17 10.79 -27.14
CA LYS A 63 -15.14 11.25 -28.08
C LYS A 63 -13.66 11.02 -27.70
N GLU A 64 -12.94 10.59 -28.72
CA GLU A 64 -11.49 10.47 -28.84
C GLU A 64 -10.77 11.79 -28.51
N GLU A 65 -10.01 11.78 -27.42
CA GLU A 65 -8.67 12.37 -27.42
C GLU A 65 -7.70 11.21 -27.63
N LYS A 66 -6.68 11.41 -28.46
CA LYS A 66 -5.64 10.43 -28.76
C LYS A 66 -4.92 10.03 -27.47
N LYS A 67 -5.46 9.04 -26.75
CA LYS A 67 -4.77 8.39 -25.65
C LYS A 67 -3.56 7.69 -26.24
N GLU A 68 -2.39 8.14 -25.84
CA GLU A 68 -1.13 7.46 -26.09
C GLU A 68 -1.28 5.98 -25.76
N LYS A 69 -0.52 5.13 -26.46
CA LYS A 69 -0.60 3.67 -26.37
C LYS A 69 -0.17 3.22 -24.97
N GLU A 70 -1.07 3.29 -24.00
CA GLU A 70 -0.81 2.98 -22.60
C GLU A 70 -0.87 1.46 -22.40
N LEU A 71 0.22 0.88 -21.89
CA LEU A 71 0.20 -0.49 -21.41
C LEU A 71 -0.48 -0.50 -20.03
N ASN A 72 -1.75 -0.88 -20.00
CA ASN A 72 -2.48 -1.07 -18.75
C ASN A 72 -2.28 -2.52 -18.26
N LEU A 73 -1.27 -2.72 -17.42
CA LEU A 73 -1.07 -3.99 -16.73
C LEU A 73 -1.81 -3.97 -15.40
N THR A 74 -2.67 -4.96 -15.16
CA THR A 74 -3.38 -5.10 -13.89
C THR A 74 -3.06 -6.45 -13.27
N ILE A 75 -2.57 -6.43 -12.03
CA ILE A 75 -2.27 -7.61 -11.22
C ILE A 75 -3.37 -7.72 -10.18
N LEU A 76 -4.21 -8.75 -10.30
CA LEU A 76 -5.25 -9.07 -9.34
C LEU A 76 -4.77 -10.18 -8.41
N ILE A 77 -4.70 -9.89 -7.11
CA ILE A 77 -4.28 -10.81 -6.06
C ILE A 77 -5.54 -11.46 -5.46
N LYS A 78 -5.65 -12.78 -5.61
CA LYS A 78 -6.76 -13.57 -5.06
C LYS A 78 -6.28 -14.51 -3.99
N LYS A 79 -7.04 -14.60 -2.89
CA LYS A 79 -6.70 -15.48 -1.77
C LYS A 79 -6.58 -16.93 -2.20
N ASP A 80 -7.47 -17.38 -3.10
CA ASP A 80 -7.60 -18.82 -3.37
C ASP A 80 -6.85 -19.34 -4.58
N ARG A 81 -6.50 -18.46 -5.52
CA ARG A 81 -5.97 -18.87 -6.82
C ARG A 81 -4.59 -18.30 -7.13
N GLY A 82 -4.07 -17.39 -6.30
CA GLY A 82 -2.78 -16.74 -6.53
C GLY A 82 -2.94 -15.42 -7.29
N PHE A 83 -2.12 -15.22 -8.32
CA PHE A 83 -2.10 -13.97 -9.09
C PHE A 83 -2.83 -14.14 -10.42
N GLN A 84 -3.60 -13.13 -10.80
CA GLN A 84 -4.16 -13.00 -12.14
C GLN A 84 -3.60 -11.75 -12.78
N VAL A 85 -2.80 -11.92 -13.83
CA VAL A 85 -2.21 -10.82 -14.59
C VAL A 85 -3.06 -10.60 -15.83
N THR A 86 -3.71 -9.44 -15.91
CA THR A 86 -4.45 -9.01 -17.09
C THR A 86 -3.72 -7.86 -17.75
N TRP A 87 -3.60 -7.89 -19.07
CA TRP A 87 -3.07 -6.76 -19.82
C TRP A 87 -4.01 -6.41 -20.96
N GLU A 88 -4.18 -5.11 -21.17
CA GLU A 88 -4.91 -4.59 -22.33
C GLU A 88 -3.88 -4.27 -23.43
N GLN A 89 -3.98 -4.96 -24.56
CA GLN A 89 -3.12 -4.70 -25.71
C GLN A 89 -3.82 -3.70 -26.63
N ALA A 90 -3.27 -2.49 -26.75
CA ALA A 90 -3.84 -1.41 -27.57
C ALA A 90 -4.03 -1.75 -29.07
N LEU A 91 -3.49 -2.88 -29.55
CA LEU A 91 -3.68 -3.34 -30.93
C LEU A 91 -5.02 -4.07 -31.16
N MET A 92 -5.71 -4.52 -30.10
CA MET A 92 -7.06 -5.10 -30.17
C MET A 92 -7.81 -4.85 -28.84
N PRO A 93 -8.70 -3.85 -28.75
CA PRO A 93 -9.40 -3.49 -27.51
C PRO A 93 -10.37 -4.59 -27.00
N ASP A 94 -10.66 -5.62 -27.80
CA ASP A 94 -11.60 -6.69 -27.44
C ASP A 94 -10.90 -7.94 -26.88
N THR A 95 -9.57 -8.03 -26.93
CA THR A 95 -8.82 -9.22 -26.49
C THR A 95 -8.09 -8.95 -25.19
N GLN A 96 -8.82 -9.00 -24.07
CA GLN A 96 -8.21 -9.04 -22.74
C GLN A 96 -7.59 -10.42 -22.53
N ALA A 97 -6.28 -10.52 -22.67
CA ALA A 97 -5.57 -11.74 -22.31
C ALA A 97 -5.28 -11.70 -20.80
N SER A 98 -5.68 -12.77 -20.12
CA SER A 98 -5.45 -12.94 -18.69
C SER A 98 -4.71 -14.24 -18.44
N GLU A 99 -3.56 -14.16 -17.78
CA GLU A 99 -2.83 -15.33 -17.32
C GLU A 99 -3.03 -15.47 -15.82
N MET A 100 -3.19 -16.71 -15.37
CA MET A 100 -3.33 -17.06 -13.97
C MET A 100 -2.07 -17.77 -13.51
N ILE A 101 -1.42 -17.21 -12.51
CA ILE A 101 -0.27 -17.78 -11.85
C ILE A 101 -0.79 -18.44 -10.58
N SER A 102 -0.80 -19.77 -10.59
CA SER A 102 -1.25 -20.58 -9.47
C SER A 102 -0.32 -20.38 -8.26
N MET A 103 -0.88 -20.59 -7.07
CA MET A 103 -0.08 -20.72 -5.87
C MET A 103 0.85 -21.92 -5.95
N ARG A 104 2.01 -21.79 -5.31
CA ARG A 104 3.00 -22.85 -5.14
C ARG A 104 2.60 -23.71 -3.96
N GLN A 105 2.61 -25.03 -4.13
CA GLN A 105 2.49 -25.97 -3.01
C GLN A 105 3.85 -26.07 -2.32
N VAL A 106 3.85 -25.95 -1.00
CA VAL A 106 5.06 -26.01 -0.18
C VAL A 106 4.90 -27.12 0.84
N ASP A 107 6.00 -27.79 1.17
CA ASP A 107 5.99 -28.84 2.19
C ASP A 107 5.47 -28.30 3.52
N ASP A 108 4.73 -29.15 4.24
CA ASP A 108 4.05 -28.79 5.48
C ASP A 108 4.98 -28.32 6.60
N LEU A 109 6.29 -28.55 6.47
CA LEU A 109 7.31 -28.06 7.41
C LEU A 109 7.58 -26.55 7.29
N LEU A 110 7.17 -25.92 6.18
CA LEU A 110 7.45 -24.50 5.88
C LEU A 110 6.22 -23.60 6.07
N CYS A 111 5.00 -24.16 6.11
CA CYS A 111 3.94 -23.47 6.82
C CYS A 111 4.27 -23.59 8.29
N GLY A 112 4.47 -22.46 8.95
CA GLY A 112 4.53 -22.45 10.41
C GLY A 112 3.32 -23.18 11.00
N ASP A 113 3.43 -23.55 12.28
CA ASP A 113 2.37 -24.26 13.00
C ASP A 113 1.00 -23.62 12.69
N PRO A 114 -0.01 -24.37 12.21
CA PRO A 114 -1.32 -23.81 11.88
C PRO A 114 -1.98 -23.11 13.07
N ASN A 115 -1.55 -23.40 14.30
CA ASN A 115 -1.98 -22.70 15.52
C ASN A 115 -1.20 -21.40 15.79
N ASP A 116 -0.03 -21.22 15.19
CA ASP A 116 0.75 -19.99 15.27
C ASP A 116 0.43 -19.06 14.09
N SER A 117 -0.60 -18.25 14.30
CA SER A 117 -1.07 -17.25 13.33
C SER A 117 -0.01 -16.25 12.85
N LYS A 118 1.14 -16.12 13.54
CA LYS A 118 2.20 -15.19 13.16
C LYS A 118 3.11 -15.74 12.06
N THR A 119 3.48 -17.01 12.11
CA THR A 119 4.42 -17.62 11.16
C THR A 119 3.77 -17.94 9.82
N VAL A 120 2.50 -18.37 9.82
CA VAL A 120 1.72 -18.63 8.60
C VAL A 120 1.48 -17.35 7.78
N ARG A 121 1.20 -16.22 8.45
CA ARG A 121 0.89 -14.94 7.79
C ARG A 121 2.13 -14.27 7.19
N ALA A 122 3.28 -14.42 7.84
CA ALA A 122 4.56 -13.80 7.50
C ALA A 122 5.17 -14.24 6.15
N GLN A 123 4.53 -15.15 5.42
CA GLN A 123 5.04 -15.61 4.12
C GLN A 123 3.99 -15.58 3.01
N GLY A 124 2.76 -15.13 3.30
CA GLY A 124 1.66 -15.22 2.35
C GLY A 124 1.22 -16.67 2.07
N CYS A 125 1.46 -17.56 3.03
CA CYS A 125 1.13 -18.97 2.93
C CYS A 125 -0.19 -19.25 3.64
N TRP A 126 -0.97 -20.17 3.08
CA TRP A 126 -2.26 -20.56 3.62
C TRP A 126 -2.34 -22.08 3.72
N PRO A 127 -2.63 -22.63 4.91
CA PRO A 127 -2.88 -24.05 5.06
C PRO A 127 -4.22 -24.41 4.41
N ARG A 128 -4.25 -25.50 3.65
CA ARG A 128 -5.46 -26.13 3.10
C ARG A 128 -5.45 -27.62 3.44
N ALA A 129 -6.59 -28.27 3.21
CA ALA A 129 -6.74 -29.71 3.41
C ALA A 129 -5.74 -30.55 2.60
N GLU A 130 -5.24 -30.03 1.48
CA GLU A 130 -4.32 -30.69 0.54
C GLU A 130 -2.85 -30.27 0.74
N GLY A 131 -2.55 -29.50 1.80
CA GLY A 131 -1.21 -29.00 2.13
C GLY A 131 -1.12 -27.48 2.18
N CYS A 132 0.09 -26.95 2.22
CA CYS A 132 0.35 -25.51 2.26
C CYS A 132 0.47 -24.89 0.86
N PHE A 133 -0.23 -23.77 0.66
CA PHE A 133 -0.18 -23.01 -0.58
C PHE A 133 0.34 -21.60 -0.32
N CYS A 134 1.40 -21.21 -1.02
CA CYS A 134 2.02 -19.89 -0.93
C CYS A 134 1.95 -19.16 -2.26
N TYR A 135 1.91 -17.83 -2.23
CA TYR A 135 2.02 -17.02 -3.44
C TYR A 135 3.38 -17.22 -4.12
N ASP A 136 3.37 -17.40 -5.44
CA ASP A 136 4.57 -17.53 -6.24
C ASP A 136 5.00 -16.17 -6.83
N PHE A 137 5.82 -15.45 -6.06
CA PHE A 137 6.37 -14.16 -6.48
C PHE A 137 7.43 -14.31 -7.59
N ALA A 138 8.11 -15.45 -7.68
CA ALA A 138 9.13 -15.70 -8.69
C ALA A 138 8.49 -15.87 -10.07
N ALA A 139 7.42 -16.69 -10.16
CA ALA A 139 6.64 -16.84 -11.38
C ALA A 139 6.00 -15.51 -11.80
N LEU A 140 5.48 -14.73 -10.84
CA LEU A 140 4.97 -13.39 -11.12
C LEU A 140 6.03 -12.47 -11.73
N TYR A 141 7.22 -12.40 -11.11
CA TYR A 141 8.31 -11.59 -11.63
C TYR A 141 8.71 -12.00 -13.05
N ASN A 142 8.85 -13.30 -13.31
CA ASN A 142 9.18 -13.83 -14.62
C ASN A 142 8.17 -13.38 -15.69
N GLU A 143 6.88 -13.47 -15.40
CA GLU A 143 5.82 -12.99 -16.30
C GLU A 143 5.93 -11.49 -16.54
N LEU A 144 6.07 -10.70 -15.49
CA LEU A 144 6.21 -9.24 -15.59
C LEU A 144 7.40 -8.82 -16.47
N VAL A 145 8.55 -9.48 -16.32
CA VAL A 145 9.74 -9.25 -17.14
C VAL A 145 9.49 -9.65 -18.59
N GLN A 146 8.87 -10.80 -18.85
CA GLN A 146 8.56 -11.26 -20.20
C GLN A 146 7.60 -10.31 -20.92
N LYS A 147 6.54 -9.85 -20.25
CA LYS A 147 5.60 -8.86 -20.80
C LYS A 147 6.34 -7.56 -21.09
N LYS A 148 7.15 -7.06 -20.14
CA LYS A 148 7.93 -5.83 -20.35
C LYS A 148 8.83 -5.90 -21.59
N LYS A 149 9.50 -7.05 -21.83
CA LYS A 149 10.33 -7.25 -23.04
C LYS A 149 9.48 -7.19 -24.31
N LYS A 150 8.39 -7.96 -24.38
CA LYS A 150 7.45 -7.97 -25.52
C LYS A 150 6.94 -6.58 -25.88
N PHE A 151 6.73 -5.71 -24.90
CA PHE A 151 6.29 -4.33 -25.13
C PHE A 151 7.43 -3.34 -25.41
N SER A 152 8.66 -3.61 -24.94
CA SER A 152 9.82 -2.73 -25.16
C SER A 152 10.39 -2.82 -26.58
N ASP A 153 10.17 -3.94 -27.28
CA ASP A 153 10.67 -4.15 -28.65
C ASP A 153 9.90 -3.32 -29.70
N GLY A 154 8.69 -2.88 -29.37
CA GLY A 154 7.90 -1.93 -30.16
C GLY A 154 8.18 -0.50 -29.72
N LYS A 155 9.05 0.21 -30.45
CA LYS A 155 9.37 1.64 -30.24
C LYS A 155 8.12 2.51 -30.02
N GLU A 156 7.91 2.96 -28.79
CA GLU A 156 7.34 4.24 -28.34
C GLU A 156 7.09 4.08 -26.84
N LYS A 157 7.87 4.80 -26.03
CA LYS A 157 7.86 4.84 -24.55
C LYS A 157 6.64 4.12 -23.94
N PRO A 158 6.74 2.84 -23.52
CA PRO A 158 5.61 2.18 -22.92
C PRO A 158 5.30 2.94 -21.64
N GLU A 159 4.17 3.63 -21.56
CA GLU A 159 3.73 4.20 -20.30
C GLU A 159 3.58 3.06 -19.30
N LYS A 160 4.29 3.18 -18.18
CA LYS A 160 4.74 2.06 -17.33
C LYS A 160 3.82 1.89 -16.12
N ARG A 161 2.50 1.91 -16.32
CA ARG A 161 1.54 1.87 -15.22
C ARG A 161 1.16 0.44 -14.90
N VAL A 162 1.38 0.03 -13.66
CA VAL A 162 0.92 -1.25 -13.12
C VAL A 162 -0.14 -0.97 -12.07
N ASN A 163 -1.35 -1.45 -12.33
CA ASN A 163 -2.45 -1.42 -11.37
C ASN A 163 -2.40 -2.69 -10.54
N ILE A 164 -2.24 -2.58 -9.23
CA ILE A 164 -2.32 -3.72 -8.32
C ILE A 164 -3.67 -3.65 -7.63
N THR A 165 -4.42 -4.75 -7.72
CA THR A 165 -5.71 -4.91 -7.06
C THR A 165 -5.67 -6.16 -6.19
N ALA A 166 -6.21 -6.07 -4.99
CA ALA A 166 -6.26 -7.21 -4.07
C ALA A 166 -7.68 -7.40 -3.52
N GLU A 167 -8.05 -8.67 -3.32
CA GLU A 167 -9.25 -9.02 -2.55
C GLU A 167 -9.08 -8.63 -1.08
N SER A 168 -10.17 -8.25 -0.41
CA SER A 168 -10.18 -7.82 1.00
C SER A 168 -9.62 -8.85 1.99
N ALA A 169 -9.64 -10.14 1.62
CA ALA A 169 -9.12 -11.23 2.44
C ALA A 169 -7.59 -11.42 2.34
N VAL A 170 -6.92 -10.70 1.44
CA VAL A 170 -5.46 -10.76 1.24
C VAL A 170 -4.76 -9.88 2.27
N THR A 171 -3.69 -10.38 2.88
CA THR A 171 -2.91 -9.61 3.86
C THR A 171 -2.08 -8.53 3.17
N TRP A 172 -1.89 -7.40 3.87
CA TRP A 172 -1.04 -6.30 3.38
C TRP A 172 0.38 -6.75 3.00
N GLU A 173 0.93 -7.72 3.71
CA GLU A 173 2.26 -8.26 3.41
C GLU A 173 2.36 -8.90 2.03
N VAL A 174 1.31 -9.60 1.58
CA VAL A 174 1.28 -10.15 0.22
C VAL A 174 1.25 -9.01 -0.78
N VAL A 175 0.43 -7.99 -0.51
CA VAL A 175 0.31 -6.80 -1.35
C VAL A 175 1.66 -6.07 -1.47
N SER A 176 2.35 -5.82 -0.35
CA SER A 176 3.64 -5.13 -0.36
C SER A 176 4.71 -5.96 -1.08
N ARG A 177 4.74 -7.29 -0.89
CA ARG A 177 5.66 -8.16 -1.65
C ARG A 177 5.35 -8.19 -3.14
N THR A 178 4.07 -8.12 -3.53
CA THR A 178 3.68 -7.98 -4.93
C THR A 178 4.12 -6.63 -5.50
N MET A 179 4.03 -5.55 -4.72
CA MET A 179 4.57 -4.25 -5.11
C MET A 179 6.07 -4.34 -5.32
N ASP A 180 6.80 -4.92 -4.37
CA ASP A 180 8.25 -5.10 -4.46
C ASP A 180 8.64 -5.93 -5.69
N ALA A 181 7.94 -7.04 -5.95
CA ALA A 181 8.16 -7.88 -7.13
C ALA A 181 7.89 -7.12 -8.44
N ALA A 182 6.92 -6.19 -8.45
CA ALA A 182 6.61 -5.38 -9.62
C ALA A 182 7.53 -4.17 -9.79
N THR A 183 8.06 -3.59 -8.71
CA THR A 183 8.97 -2.43 -8.77
C THR A 183 10.42 -2.82 -8.94
N CYS A 184 10.90 -3.84 -8.24
CA CYS A 184 12.33 -4.09 -8.12
C CYS A 184 12.82 -4.92 -9.30
N ARG A 185 13.70 -4.34 -10.12
CA ARG A 185 14.43 -5.13 -11.11
C ARG A 185 15.54 -5.90 -10.40
N LEU A 186 15.60 -7.20 -10.60
CA LEU A 186 16.62 -8.08 -10.04
C LEU A 186 17.78 -8.27 -11.04
N GLU A 187 18.93 -8.72 -10.55
CA GLU A 187 20.10 -9.02 -11.39
C GLU A 187 19.82 -10.15 -12.39
N GLN A 188 19.07 -11.16 -11.95
CA GLN A 188 18.59 -12.25 -12.81
C GLN A 188 17.20 -11.91 -13.35
N GLU A 189 16.97 -12.27 -14.61
CA GLU A 189 15.72 -11.94 -15.31
C GLU A 189 14.71 -13.09 -15.30
N ILE A 190 15.15 -14.33 -15.05
CA ILE A 190 14.32 -15.53 -15.07
C ILE A 190 14.73 -16.42 -13.89
N TYR A 191 13.74 -16.88 -13.14
CA TYR A 191 13.88 -17.86 -12.06
C TYR A 191 13.23 -19.19 -12.46
N GLY A 192 13.72 -20.31 -11.92
CA GLY A 192 13.12 -21.63 -12.14
C GLY A 192 11.67 -21.72 -11.62
N PRO A 193 10.90 -22.72 -12.05
CA PRO A 193 9.59 -23.00 -11.46
C PRO A 193 9.73 -23.62 -10.07
N GLY A 194 8.70 -23.47 -9.22
CA GLY A 194 8.59 -24.19 -7.96
C GLY A 194 9.46 -23.64 -6.81
N ASN A 195 9.78 -24.50 -5.85
CA ASN A 195 10.41 -24.11 -4.58
C ASN A 195 11.85 -23.62 -4.78
N ASP A 196 12.60 -24.26 -5.68
CA ASP A 196 14.00 -23.92 -5.91
C ASP A 196 14.15 -22.54 -6.54
N GLY A 197 13.36 -22.25 -7.59
CA GLY A 197 13.36 -20.93 -8.20
C GLY A 197 12.84 -19.83 -7.27
N PHE A 198 11.90 -20.15 -6.38
CA PHE A 198 11.49 -19.23 -5.32
C PHE A 198 12.63 -18.91 -4.35
N ASN A 199 13.40 -19.92 -3.92
CA ASN A 199 14.53 -19.74 -3.02
C ASN A 199 15.66 -18.92 -3.68
N GLU A 200 15.87 -19.08 -4.98
CA GLU A 200 16.76 -18.23 -5.77
C GLU A 200 16.27 -16.79 -5.85
N TYR A 201 14.97 -16.59 -6.11
CA TYR A 201 14.33 -15.28 -6.14
C TYR A 201 14.50 -14.53 -4.81
N VAL A 202 14.29 -15.18 -3.66
CA VAL A 202 14.43 -14.56 -2.34
C VAL A 202 15.88 -14.13 -2.07
N LYS A 203 16.86 -14.87 -2.59
CA LYS A 203 18.29 -14.54 -2.45
C LYS A 203 18.77 -13.52 -3.48
N ALA A 204 17.97 -13.21 -4.48
CA ALA A 204 18.36 -12.33 -5.56
C ALA A 204 18.56 -10.90 -5.07
N LYS A 205 19.61 -10.26 -5.57
CA LYS A 205 19.90 -8.86 -5.26
C LYS A 205 19.20 -7.96 -6.27
N PRO A 206 18.71 -6.79 -5.82
CA PRO A 206 18.18 -5.78 -6.73
C PRO A 206 19.31 -5.27 -7.62
N LYS A 207 18.99 -5.07 -8.91
CA LYS A 207 19.88 -4.46 -9.86
C LYS A 207 20.11 -3.01 -9.44
N LYS A 208 21.35 -2.75 -9.03
CA LYS A 208 21.83 -1.43 -8.67
C LYS A 208 21.64 -0.48 -9.86
N GLY A 209 20.84 0.57 -9.66
CA GLY A 209 20.67 1.63 -10.63
C GLY A 209 21.83 2.61 -10.63
N GLU A 210 21.75 3.58 -11.53
CA GLU A 210 22.73 4.67 -11.62
C GLU A 210 22.77 5.49 -10.33
N LEU A 211 23.99 5.84 -9.90
CA LEU A 211 24.21 6.72 -8.77
C LEU A 211 23.65 8.10 -9.09
N LYS A 212 22.63 8.53 -8.34
CA LYS A 212 22.08 9.88 -8.47
C LYS A 212 22.58 10.74 -7.32
N LYS A 213 23.23 11.85 -7.66
CA LYS A 213 23.54 12.90 -6.69
C LYS A 213 22.24 13.60 -6.32
N ILE A 214 21.83 13.45 -5.06
CA ILE A 214 20.70 14.20 -4.50
C ILE A 214 21.28 15.51 -3.97
N PRO A 215 20.69 16.68 -4.29
CA PRO A 215 21.16 17.93 -3.72
C PRO A 215 21.04 17.89 -2.18
N GLY A 216 22.16 18.09 -1.48
CA GLY A 216 22.23 18.09 -0.02
C GLY A 216 22.65 16.77 0.63
N VAL A 217 22.99 15.74 -0.14
CA VAL A 217 23.60 14.49 0.36
C VAL A 217 24.97 14.33 -0.30
N ASP A 218 26.04 14.32 0.51
CA ASP A 218 27.43 14.26 0.02
C ASP A 218 27.74 12.91 -0.64
N ASP A 219 27.12 11.84 -0.14
CA ASP A 219 27.27 10.50 -0.70
C ASP A 219 26.21 10.24 -1.79
N PRO A 220 26.62 9.75 -2.97
CA PRO A 220 25.66 9.42 -4.02
C PRO A 220 24.77 8.25 -3.59
N VAL A 221 23.46 8.46 -3.64
CA VAL A 221 22.49 7.43 -3.27
C VAL A 221 22.26 6.51 -4.47
N GLN A 222 22.44 5.21 -4.23
CA GLN A 222 22.19 4.17 -5.23
C GLN A 222 20.73 3.73 -5.15
N PHE A 223 19.92 4.15 -6.11
CA PHE A 223 18.53 3.70 -6.23
C PHE A 223 18.46 2.39 -7.01
N CYS A 224 17.47 1.55 -6.71
CA CYS A 224 17.18 0.37 -7.54
C CYS A 224 16.64 0.82 -8.90
N ASP A 225 17.05 0.16 -9.99
CA ASP A 225 16.46 0.40 -11.32
C ASP A 225 15.02 -0.16 -11.33
N PRO A 226 13.97 0.67 -11.46
CA PRO A 226 12.61 0.18 -11.33
C PRO A 226 12.18 -0.62 -12.57
N LEU A 227 11.64 -1.82 -12.35
CA LEU A 227 10.99 -2.62 -13.38
C LEU A 227 9.76 -1.87 -13.92
N PHE A 228 8.88 -1.40 -13.05
CA PHE A 228 7.83 -0.44 -13.38
C PHE A 228 7.88 0.74 -12.42
N PRO A 229 8.13 1.98 -12.89
CA PRO A 229 8.24 3.16 -12.03
C PRO A 229 6.90 3.67 -11.50
N ASN A 230 5.78 3.37 -12.17
CA ASN A 230 4.46 3.87 -11.76
C ASN A 230 3.58 2.70 -11.33
N ILE A 231 3.39 2.54 -10.03
CA ILE A 231 2.46 1.58 -9.46
C ILE A 231 1.27 2.31 -8.85
N VAL A 232 0.07 1.87 -9.20
CA VAL A 232 -1.18 2.33 -8.59
C VAL A 232 -1.79 1.16 -7.84
N PHE A 233 -2.04 1.34 -6.55
CA PHE A 233 -2.76 0.35 -5.76
C PHE A 233 -4.22 0.75 -5.59
N ALA A 234 -5.11 -0.19 -5.87
CA ALA A 234 -6.54 -0.06 -5.60
C ALA A 234 -7.00 -1.28 -4.81
N MET A 235 -7.69 -1.08 -3.69
CA MET A 235 -8.32 -2.17 -2.97
C MET A 235 -9.68 -2.45 -3.61
N ALA A 236 -9.97 -3.72 -3.92
CA ALA A 236 -11.32 -4.10 -4.32
C ALA A 236 -12.15 -4.30 -3.04
N GLU A 237 -13.19 -3.48 -2.89
CA GLU A 237 -14.23 -3.66 -1.86
C GLU A 237 -15.13 -4.86 -2.19
#